data_AF-A0A970G7B5-F1
#
_entry.id   AF-A0A970G7B5-F1
#
_cell.length_a   1.000
_cell.length_b   1.000
_cell.length_c   1.000
_cell.angle_alpha   90.00
_cell.angle_beta   90.00
_cell.angle_gamma   90.00
#
_symmetry.space_group_name_H-M   'P 1'
#
loop_
_entity.id
_entity.type
_entity.pdbx_description
1 polymer ?
#
loop_
_entity_poly.entity_id
_entity_poly.type
_entity_poly.pdbx_seq_one_letter_code
_entity_poly.pdbx_strand_id
1 'polypeptide(L)' 'GLFLFPPLGIIIGPFLGAFIGEYLTIKDSNQAFRASIGALIGLFSGIIFNLLIAMGMVISFIIKVF' A
#
# COMPACT_ATOMS: atom_id res chain seq x y z
N GLY A 1 22.43 -1.17 -4.68
CA GLY A 1 21.26 -0.69 -5.44
C GLY A 1 20.36 -1.88 -5.74
N LEU A 2 19.07 -1.67 -6.01
CA LEU A 2 18.19 -2.75 -6.46
C LEU A 2 17.84 -3.84 -5.42
N PHE A 3 17.79 -3.54 -4.10
CA PHE A 3 17.97 -4.60 -3.09
C PHE A 3 16.74 -5.40 -2.63
N LEU A 4 15.51 -5.05 -3.02
CA LEU A 4 14.40 -6.00 -2.97
C LEU A 4 13.52 -5.75 -4.18
N PHE A 5 13.68 -6.59 -5.21
CA PHE A 5 12.80 -6.77 -6.37
C PHE A 5 11.59 -5.81 -6.43
N PRO A 6 11.45 -4.96 -7.47
CA PRO A 6 10.43 -3.90 -7.52
C PRO A 6 9.01 -4.29 -7.05
N PRO A 7 8.44 -5.47 -7.39
CA PRO A 7 7.14 -5.88 -6.84
C PRO A 7 7.18 -6.32 -5.36
N LEU A 8 8.26 -6.99 -4.94
CA LEU A 8 8.42 -7.44 -3.56
C LEU A 8 8.67 -6.26 -2.63
N GLY A 9 9.43 -5.26 -3.04
CA GLY A 9 9.69 -4.05 -2.25
C GLY A 9 8.43 -3.22 -1.95
N ILE A 10 7.42 -3.24 -2.83
CA ILE A 10 6.16 -2.48 -2.63
C ILE A 10 5.29 -3.09 -1.52
N ILE A 11 5.34 -4.40 -1.31
CA ILE A 11 4.58 -5.08 -0.26
C ILE A 11 5.43 -5.19 1.02
N ILE A 12 6.69 -5.58 0.86
CA ILE A 12 7.63 -5.80 1.97
C ILE A 12 8.06 -4.49 2.62
N GLY A 13 8.18 -3.40 1.85
CA GLY A 13 8.56 -2.08 2.35
C GLY A 13 7.57 -1.51 3.38
N PRO A 14 6.28 -1.36 3.05
CA PRO A 14 5.25 -0.91 3.99
C PRO A 14 5.05 -1.88 5.15
N PHE A 15 5.09 -3.20 4.91
CA PHE A 15 4.95 -4.20 5.96
C PHE A 15 6.08 -4.10 6.99
N LEU A 16 7.35 -4.12 6.54
CA LEU A 16 8.50 -3.98 7.43
C LEU A 16 8.58 -2.58 8.04
N GLY A 17 8.25 -1.53 7.28
CA GLY A 17 8.25 -0.16 7.77
C GLY A 17 7.23 0.06 8.89
N ALA A 18 6.00 -0.43 8.72
CA ALA A 18 4.98 -0.41 9.76
C ALA A 18 5.37 -1.29 10.95
N PHE A 19 5.87 -2.51 10.70
CA PHE A 19 6.30 -3.41 11.78
C PHE A 19 7.39 -2.79 12.64
N ILE A 20 8.45 -2.25 12.01
CA ILE A 20 9.60 -1.65 12.71
C ILE A 20 9.19 -0.34 13.39
N GLY A 21 8.37 0.51 12.73
CA GLY A 21 7.89 1.78 13.29
C GLY A 21 7.02 1.59 14.53
N GLU A 22 6.07 0.65 14.49
CA GLU A 22 5.21 0.33 15.63
C GLU A 22 6.01 -0.36 16.74
N TYR A 23 6.93 -1.27 16.38
CA TYR A 23 7.80 -1.97 17.33
C TYR A 23 8.75 -1.01 18.05
N LEU A 24 9.28 0.02 17.39
CA LEU A 24 10.08 1.06 18.07
C LEU A 24 9.25 1.94 19.00
N THR A 25 7.97 2.18 18.66
CA THR A 25 7.10 3.08 19.42
C THR A 25 6.57 2.43 20.69
N ILE A 26 6.03 1.21 20.58
CA ILE A 26 5.28 0.56 21.67
C ILE A 26 6.04 -0.66 22.22
N LYS A 27 7.05 -1.19 21.51
CA LYS A 27 7.78 -2.44 21.81
C LYS A 27 6.88 -3.67 21.99
N ASP A 28 5.63 -3.59 21.56
CA ASP A 28 4.70 -4.70 21.59
C ASP A 28 4.64 -5.38 20.22
N SER A 29 5.17 -6.60 20.17
CA SER A 29 5.22 -7.38 18.93
C SER A 29 3.84 -7.77 18.40
N ASN A 30 2.84 -7.93 19.28
CA ASN A 30 1.47 -8.26 18.86
C ASN A 30 0.81 -7.07 18.17
N GLN A 31 1.05 -5.87 18.69
CA GLN A 31 0.49 -4.65 18.13
C GLN A 31 1.18 -4.28 16.81
N ALA A 32 2.51 -4.44 16.74
CA ALA A 32 3.27 -4.25 15.51
C ALA A 32 2.80 -5.18 14.38
N PHE A 33 2.48 -6.43 14.67
CA PHE A 33 1.95 -7.36 13.66
C PHE A 33 0.57 -6.92 13.15
N ARG A 34 -0.33 -6.49 14.05
CA ARG A 34 -1.64 -5.93 13.69
C ARG A 34 -1.52 -4.65 12.85
N ALA A 35 -0.62 -3.75 13.22
CA ALA A 35 -0.37 -2.51 12.48
C ALA A 35 0.17 -2.79 11.07
N SER A 36 1.06 -3.78 10.95
CA SER A 36 1.61 -4.21 9.66
C SER A 36 0.55 -4.81 8.74
N ILE A 37 -0.39 -5.60 9.28
CA ILE A 37 -1.57 -6.08 8.54
C ILE A 37 -2.46 -4.90 8.13
N GLY A 38 -2.68 -3.92 9.01
CA GLY A 38 -3.41 -2.69 8.69
C GLY A 38 -2.76 -1.90 7.56
N ALA A 39 -1.43 -1.77 7.55
CA ALA A 39 -0.68 -1.11 6.49
C ALA A 39 -0.79 -1.84 5.15
N LEU A 40 -0.77 -3.17 5.15
CA LEU A 40 -1.03 -3.96 3.94
C LEU A 40 -2.44 -3.74 3.40
N ILE A 41 -3.46 -3.78 4.26
CA ILE A 41 -4.84 -3.51 3.86
C ILE A 41 -4.97 -2.09 3.30
N GLY A 42 -4.33 -1.10 3.92
CA GLY A 42 -4.28 0.27 3.43
C GLY A 42 -3.64 0.39 2.04
N LEU A 43 -2.54 -0.33 1.81
CA LEU A 43 -1.88 -0.40 0.51
C LEU A 43 -2.80 -0.98 -0.57
N PHE A 44 -3.41 -2.14 -0.31
CA PHE A 44 -4.34 -2.76 -1.26
C PHE A 44 -5.55 -1.87 -1.53
N SER A 45 -6.11 -1.26 -0.49
CA SER A 45 -7.22 -0.30 -0.62
C SER A 45 -6.82 0.89 -1.51
N GLY A 46 -5.63 1.46 -1.32
CA GLY A 46 -5.11 2.54 -2.16
C GLY A 46 -4.93 2.13 -3.62
N ILE A 47 -4.46 0.90 -3.88
CA ILE A 47 -4.33 0.37 -5.25
C ILE A 47 -5.71 0.24 -5.91
N ILE A 48 -6.70 -0.29 -5.18
CA ILE A 48 -8.09 -0.41 -5.67
C ILE A 48 -8.67 0.97 -5.97
N PHE A 49 -8.45 1.95 -5.08
CA PHE A 49 -8.95 3.31 -5.27
C PHE A 49 -8.31 3.98 -6.49
N ASN A 50 -6.99 3.84 -6.66
CA ASN A 50 -6.28 4.35 -7.83
C ASN A 50 -6.80 3.70 -9.12
N LEU A 51 -7.12 2.41 -9.10
CA LEU A 51 -7.71 1.71 -10.23
C LEU A 51 -9.10 2.24 -10.58
N LEU A 52 -9.95 2.50 -9.57
CA LEU A 52 -11.27 3.08 -9.76
C LEU A 52 -11.19 4.50 -10.36
N ILE A 53 -10.30 5.34 -9.82
CA ILE A 53 -10.08 6.70 -10.35
C ILE A 53 -9.56 6.62 -11.79
N ALA A 54 -8.59 5.76 -12.08
CA ALA A 54 -8.05 5.58 -13.42
C ALA A 54 -9.14 5.15 -14.41
N MET A 55 -10.00 4.19 -14.05
CA MET A 55 -11.17 3.82 -14.86
C MET A 55 -12.11 5.00 -15.08
N GLY A 56 -12.42 5.77 -14.02
CA GLY A 56 -13.26 6.96 -14.13
C GLY A 56 -12.69 8.03 -15.07
N MET A 57 -11.37 8.21 -15.05
CA MET A 57 -10.67 9.11 -15.98
C MET A 57 -10.74 8.61 -17.41
N VAL A 58 -10.52 7.32 -17.67
CA VAL A 58 -10.64 6.75 -19.02
C VAL A 58 -12.06 6.89 -19.56
N ILE A 59 -13.08 6.58 -18.75
CA ILE A 59 -14.49 6.71 -19.14
C ILE A 59 -14.82 8.18 -19.43
N SER A 60 -14.42 9.10 -18.56
CA SER A 60 -14.64 10.54 -18.77
C SER A 60 -13.93 11.05 -20.03
N PHE A 61 -12.75 10.53 -20.33
CA PHE A 61 -12.02 10.88 -21.54
C PHE A 61 -12.75 10.38 -22.78
N ILE A 62 -13.24 9.13 -22.80
CA ILE A 62 -14.01 8.59 -23.94
C ILE A 62 -15.29 9.40 -24.16
N ILE A 63 -16.03 9.74 -23.10
CA ILE A 63 -17.27 10.53 -23.19
C ILE A 63 -17.03 11.96 -23.67
N LYS A 64 -15.87 12.55 -23.36
CA LYS A 64 -15.56 13.94 -23.71
C LYS A 64 -14.85 14.08 -25.06
N VAL A 65 -14.18 13.02 -25.52
CA VAL A 65 -13.48 12.99 -26.82
C VAL A 65 -14.42 12.62 -27.96
N PHE A 66 -15.42 11.76 -27.71
CA PHE A 66 -16.57 11.56 -28.60
C PHE A 66 -17.64 12.61 -28.34
#